data_AF-A0A661ZXW8-F1
#
_entry.id   AF-A0A661ZXW8-F1
#
_cell.length_a   1.000
_cell.length_b   1.000
_cell.length_c   1.000
_cell.angle_alpha   90.00
_cell.angle_beta   90.00
_cell.angle_gamma   90.00
#
_symmetry.space_group_name_H-M   'P 1'
#
loop_
_entity.id
_entity.type
_entity.pdbx_description
1 polymer ?
#
loop_
_entity_poly.entity_id
_entity_poly.type
_entity_poly.pdbx_seq_one_letter_code
_entity_poly.pdbx_strand_id
1 'polypeptide(L)'
;MKSNFHFLENEWKVFFQRAVKAERLVITDPRTSLTYARMALELGISWMYNNDPELEKPYDTTLNSLMKHYDFKNQLNHKLYTDIDIIRKVGNLAIHNKPVTLADSEKAIVNLFYFSKWFAKSYAEINPGDIGLFDFTIIPKEGEAALSKRQLTSLKNKHDKELHQYKDDLNSVAEEKKKLLAENELLRLQILKFDKQVEKQKETANHQDEIHHPRDEKETRKYFIDISLREAGWDLKGINDKEFKVDYMPKSTNVTETGYVDYVLWDDDGKPLALVEAKKAMASATLGENQAQLYADSLEKMYGQRPVMYYSNGFETFLWDDCFYKQSRPVHGFYTKNELQTLIYRRSHRKDLRIHEVDTQIVDRSYQFRSIRSIAEHIAGNDKRTGKLIGTNRGLLLVLATGTGKTRTAIALSKVMFETNWAKRILFLADRRSLVNQAMRNFVKFLPEYSAINLLKEKEKKKTRLVFSTYNTMMNLIDGIKNGGERFYGVGHFDLVIIDEAHRSIYMKYKAIFEYYDAIFLGLTATPKSNVDKNTFEVFGLPDKSPTDDYSFDEAVDNKHLVPYKSIEVPTKFQTKGIKYKELSKAEKEEFEKEILEGEEATGDERVDPSALN
;
A
#
# COMPACT_ATOMS: atom_id res chain seq x y z
N MET A 1 -51.56 14.03 9.14
CA MET A 1 -52.02 13.21 10.28
C MET A 1 -50.86 13.16 11.27
N LYS A 2 -51.08 13.54 12.53
CA LYS A 2 -50.02 13.49 13.55
C LYS A 2 -49.67 12.00 13.77
N SER A 3 -48.40 11.63 13.60
CA SER A 3 -47.88 10.29 13.82
C SER A 3 -46.56 10.41 14.56
N ASN A 4 -46.26 9.46 15.45
CA ASN A 4 -44.96 9.40 16.09
C ASN A 4 -43.83 9.22 15.07
N PHE A 5 -44.09 8.65 13.89
CA PHE A 5 -43.05 8.33 12.90
C PHE A 5 -42.82 9.39 11.82
N HIS A 6 -43.40 10.59 11.95
CA HIS A 6 -43.39 11.63 10.91
C HIS A 6 -41.98 11.97 10.39
N PHE A 7 -40.96 11.88 11.26
CA PHE A 7 -39.56 12.12 10.90
C PHE A 7 -39.00 11.17 9.83
N LEU A 8 -39.64 10.02 9.56
CA LEU A 8 -39.23 9.11 8.48
C LEU A 8 -39.83 9.47 7.10
N GLU A 9 -40.77 10.42 7.04
CA GLU A 9 -41.63 10.62 5.86
C GLU A 9 -40.86 11.12 4.63
N ASN A 10 -39.86 11.97 4.84
CA ASN A 10 -39.12 12.63 3.76
C ASN A 10 -38.13 11.69 3.06
N GLU A 11 -37.33 10.94 3.83
CA GLU A 11 -36.22 10.14 3.28
C GLU A 11 -36.57 8.66 3.11
N TRP A 12 -37.41 8.11 4.00
CA TRP A 12 -37.76 6.68 3.97
C TRP A 12 -39.28 6.47 3.93
N LYS A 13 -39.91 7.03 2.90
CA LYS A 13 -41.36 7.01 2.68
C LYS A 13 -42.01 5.63 2.86
N VAL A 14 -41.37 4.55 2.40
CA VAL A 14 -41.90 3.18 2.54
C VAL A 14 -41.79 2.67 3.98
N PHE A 15 -40.68 2.97 4.67
CA PHE A 15 -40.50 2.63 6.08
C PHE A 15 -41.51 3.40 6.95
N PHE A 16 -41.66 4.70 6.71
CA PHE A 16 -42.66 5.56 7.34
C PHE A 16 -44.08 4.99 7.21
N GLN A 17 -44.51 4.67 5.99
CA GLN A 17 -45.86 4.15 5.74
C GLN A 17 -46.15 2.85 6.50
N ARG A 18 -45.15 1.96 6.66
CA ARG A 18 -45.31 0.72 7.42
C ARG A 18 -45.36 0.97 8.92
N ALA A 19 -44.55 1.90 9.43
CA ALA A 19 -44.55 2.28 10.84
C ALA A 19 -45.85 2.97 11.27
N VAL A 20 -46.38 3.89 10.45
CA VAL A 20 -47.69 4.55 10.68
C VAL A 20 -48.84 3.54 10.66
N LYS A 21 -48.79 2.55 9.76
CA LYS A 21 -49.80 1.48 9.73
C LYS A 21 -49.73 0.61 10.98
N ALA A 22 -48.52 0.29 11.46
CA ALA A 22 -48.35 -0.42 12.73
C ALA A 22 -48.95 0.38 13.89
N GLU A 23 -48.67 1.70 13.97
CA GLU A 23 -49.13 2.62 15.00
C GLU A 23 -50.66 2.72 15.10
N ARG A 24 -51.36 2.84 13.97
CA ARG A 24 -52.83 2.98 13.97
C ARG A 24 -53.57 1.73 14.41
N LEU A 25 -52.94 0.57 14.26
CA LEU A 25 -53.56 -0.73 14.51
C LEU A 25 -53.19 -1.28 15.89
N VAL A 26 -52.38 -0.57 16.69
CA VAL A 26 -51.87 -1.07 17.99
C VAL A 26 -53.00 -1.59 18.87
N ILE A 27 -54.09 -0.82 19.00
CA ILE A 27 -55.26 -1.16 19.82
C ILE A 27 -56.32 -1.92 19.03
N THR A 28 -56.61 -1.49 17.79
CA THR A 28 -57.75 -1.98 17.01
C THR A 28 -57.52 -3.35 16.35
N ASP A 29 -56.27 -3.68 16.01
CA ASP A 29 -55.88 -5.00 15.50
C ASP A 29 -54.40 -5.29 15.87
N PRO A 30 -54.15 -5.76 17.11
CA PRO A 30 -52.79 -6.03 17.61
C PRO A 30 -51.98 -6.97 16.72
N ARG A 31 -52.61 -8.00 16.12
CA ARG A 31 -51.91 -8.95 15.24
C ARG A 31 -51.43 -8.28 13.95
N THR A 32 -52.30 -7.49 13.31
CA THR A 32 -51.92 -6.76 12.11
C THR A 32 -50.87 -5.69 12.43
N SER A 33 -50.99 -4.98 13.56
CA SER A 33 -49.98 -4.04 14.06
C SER A 33 -48.59 -4.68 14.18
N LEU A 34 -48.49 -5.84 14.83
CA LEU A 34 -47.24 -6.59 14.99
C LEU A 34 -46.62 -7.03 13.66
N THR A 35 -47.46 -7.42 12.69
CA THR A 35 -47.00 -7.81 11.35
C THR A 35 -46.36 -6.60 10.65
N TYR A 36 -47.03 -5.44 10.69
CA TYR A 36 -46.49 -4.21 10.12
C TYR A 36 -45.24 -3.70 10.85
N ALA A 37 -45.16 -3.86 12.18
CA ALA A 37 -43.99 -3.46 12.96
C ALA A 37 -42.74 -4.28 12.57
N ARG A 38 -42.90 -5.59 12.38
CA ARG A 38 -41.82 -6.46 11.89
C ARG A 38 -41.40 -6.11 10.46
N MET A 39 -42.35 -5.89 9.56
CA MET A 39 -42.03 -5.46 8.18
C MET A 39 -41.30 -4.12 8.15
N ALA A 40 -41.67 -3.18 9.02
CA ALA A 40 -40.99 -1.90 9.15
C ALA A 40 -39.54 -2.08 9.63
N LEU A 41 -39.31 -2.94 10.63
CA LEU A 41 -37.96 -3.30 11.09
C LEU A 41 -37.11 -3.95 9.98
N GLU A 42 -37.70 -4.87 9.19
CA GLU A 42 -37.01 -5.51 8.05
C GLU A 42 -36.56 -4.50 7.00
N LEU A 43 -37.40 -3.50 6.71
CA LEU A 43 -37.05 -2.43 5.77
C LEU A 43 -35.89 -1.57 6.28
N GLY A 44 -35.91 -1.19 7.55
CA GLY A 44 -34.81 -0.43 8.17
C GLY A 44 -33.49 -1.20 8.12
N ILE A 45 -33.48 -2.45 8.58
CA ILE A 45 -32.26 -3.28 8.60
C ILE A 45 -31.76 -3.59 7.18
N SER A 46 -32.66 -3.92 6.25
CA SER A 46 -32.25 -4.15 4.87
C SER A 46 -31.69 -2.90 4.21
N TRP A 47 -32.16 -1.71 4.59
CA TRP A 47 -31.60 -0.45 4.11
C TRP A 47 -30.18 -0.26 4.65
N MET A 48 -29.94 -0.54 5.94
CA MET A 48 -28.60 -0.46 6.54
C MET A 48 -27.60 -1.32 5.78
N TYR A 49 -27.90 -2.60 5.56
CA TYR A 49 -27.01 -3.52 4.83
C TYR A 49 -26.74 -3.17 3.35
N ASN A 50 -27.56 -2.31 2.75
CA ASN A 50 -27.37 -1.90 1.36
C ASN A 50 -26.63 -0.56 1.24
N ASN A 51 -26.57 0.24 2.31
CA ASN A 51 -26.07 1.63 2.27
C ASN A 51 -24.99 1.93 3.31
N ASP A 52 -24.82 1.08 4.32
CA ASP A 52 -23.77 1.20 5.34
C ASP A 52 -22.55 0.37 4.94
N PRO A 53 -21.39 1.00 4.66
CA PRO A 53 -20.17 0.30 4.26
C PRO A 53 -19.56 -0.54 5.38
N GLU A 54 -19.94 -0.34 6.65
CA GLU A 54 -19.45 -1.14 7.78
C GLU A 54 -20.18 -2.49 7.92
N LEU A 55 -21.24 -2.71 7.14
CA LEU A 55 -22.06 -3.93 7.21
C LEU A 55 -21.83 -4.83 5.99
N GLU A 56 -21.12 -5.94 6.18
CA GLU A 56 -20.96 -6.96 5.14
C GLU A 56 -22.21 -7.84 5.05
N LYS A 57 -22.80 -7.93 3.85
CA LYS A 57 -24.06 -8.65 3.64
C LYS A 57 -23.83 -10.18 3.61
N PRO A 58 -24.41 -10.95 4.56
CA PRO A 58 -24.26 -12.40 4.58
C PRO A 58 -25.06 -13.10 3.46
N TYR A 59 -24.69 -14.34 3.16
CA TYR A 59 -25.38 -15.18 2.16
C TYR A 59 -26.88 -15.40 2.48
N ASP A 60 -27.20 -15.67 3.76
CA ASP A 60 -28.59 -15.73 4.24
C ASP A 60 -29.07 -14.33 4.64
N THR A 61 -30.03 -13.81 3.88
CA THR A 61 -30.59 -12.46 4.05
C THR A 61 -31.88 -12.40 4.87
N THR A 62 -32.25 -13.49 5.56
CA THR A 62 -33.38 -13.46 6.49
C THR A 62 -33.12 -12.49 7.64
N LEU A 63 -34.19 -11.84 8.15
CA LEU A 63 -34.08 -10.88 9.26
C LEU A 63 -33.30 -11.42 10.47
N ASN A 64 -33.50 -12.70 10.80
CA ASN A 64 -32.80 -13.33 11.92
C ASN A 64 -31.31 -13.56 11.65
N SER A 65 -30.93 -13.85 10.40
CA SER A 65 -29.53 -13.97 9.99
C SER A 65 -28.83 -12.62 10.02
N LEU A 66 -29.44 -11.59 9.41
CA LEU A 66 -28.95 -10.21 9.42
C LEU A 66 -28.74 -9.69 10.85
N MET A 67 -29.72 -9.86 11.74
CA MET A 67 -29.59 -9.39 13.12
C MET A 67 -28.48 -10.11 13.92
N LYS A 68 -28.13 -11.34 13.59
CA LYS A 68 -27.12 -12.13 14.31
C LYS A 68 -25.69 -11.92 13.81
N HIS A 69 -25.51 -11.24 12.67
CA HIS A 69 -24.19 -10.95 12.15
C HIS A 69 -23.38 -10.11 13.15
N TYR A 70 -22.08 -10.37 13.22
CA TYR A 70 -21.19 -9.71 14.19
C TYR A 70 -21.21 -8.18 14.01
N ASP A 71 -21.09 -7.70 12.77
CA ASP A 71 -21.00 -6.28 12.48
C ASP A 71 -22.29 -5.53 12.86
N PHE A 72 -23.45 -6.07 12.49
CA PHE A 72 -24.74 -5.47 12.85
C PHE A 72 -24.96 -5.45 14.37
N LYS A 73 -24.54 -6.51 15.07
CA LYS A 73 -24.64 -6.57 16.53
C LYS A 73 -23.79 -5.50 17.22
N ASN A 74 -22.67 -5.11 16.62
CA ASN A 74 -21.78 -4.08 17.16
C ASN A 74 -22.29 -2.65 16.92
N GLN A 75 -23.18 -2.44 15.93
CA GLN A 75 -23.78 -1.12 15.66
C GLN A 75 -24.79 -0.68 16.72
N LEU A 76 -25.36 -1.63 17.47
CA LEU A 76 -26.44 -1.37 18.42
C LEU A 76 -25.97 -1.62 19.85
N ASN A 77 -26.34 -0.71 20.76
CA ASN A 77 -26.17 -0.98 22.18
C ASN A 77 -27.06 -2.17 22.61
N HIS A 78 -26.69 -2.81 23.72
CA HIS A 78 -27.36 -4.03 24.20
C HIS A 78 -28.87 -3.86 24.41
N LYS A 79 -29.31 -2.67 24.86
CA LYS A 79 -30.72 -2.36 25.09
C LYS A 79 -31.50 -2.33 23.77
N LEU A 80 -31.03 -1.56 22.80
CA LEU A 80 -31.69 -1.41 21.51
C LEU A 80 -31.70 -2.72 20.72
N TYR A 81 -30.61 -3.49 20.78
CA TYR A 81 -30.55 -4.83 20.21
C TYR A 81 -31.63 -5.77 20.79
N THR A 82 -31.81 -5.74 22.12
CA THR A 82 -32.85 -6.52 22.80
C THR A 82 -34.25 -6.05 22.38
N ASP A 83 -34.44 -4.74 22.23
CA ASP A 83 -35.72 -4.14 21.85
C ASP A 83 -36.16 -4.54 20.44
N ILE A 84 -35.25 -4.60 19.47
CA ILE A 84 -35.57 -5.06 18.10
C ILE A 84 -35.76 -6.58 18.01
N ASP A 85 -35.08 -7.37 18.85
CA ASP A 85 -35.27 -8.83 18.91
C ASP A 85 -36.67 -9.18 19.45
N ILE A 86 -37.21 -8.35 20.34
CA ILE A 86 -38.61 -8.47 20.79
C ILE A 86 -39.57 -8.28 19.60
N ILE A 87 -39.41 -7.21 18.80
CA ILE A 87 -40.25 -6.95 17.62
C ILE A 87 -40.22 -8.15 16.65
N ARG A 88 -39.03 -8.71 16.38
CA ARG A 88 -38.86 -9.91 15.55
C ARG A 88 -39.64 -11.11 16.12
N LYS A 89 -39.53 -11.37 17.43
CA LYS A 89 -40.18 -12.51 18.11
C LYS A 89 -41.70 -12.38 18.06
N VAL A 90 -42.27 -11.25 18.47
CA VAL A 90 -43.74 -11.07 18.50
C VAL A 90 -44.34 -10.94 17.09
N GLY A 91 -43.62 -10.37 16.14
CA GLY A 91 -44.03 -10.35 14.73
C GLY A 91 -44.05 -11.75 14.09
N ASN A 92 -43.12 -12.64 14.45
CA ASN A 92 -43.16 -14.04 14.01
C ASN A 92 -44.40 -14.77 14.57
N LEU A 93 -44.78 -14.51 15.83
CA LEU A 93 -46.01 -15.07 16.40
C LEU A 93 -47.25 -14.60 15.62
N ALA A 94 -47.31 -13.31 15.26
CA ALA A 94 -48.41 -12.75 14.48
C ALA A 94 -48.52 -13.37 13.08
N ILE A 95 -47.41 -13.49 12.34
CA ILE A 95 -47.37 -14.04 10.99
C ILE A 95 -47.73 -15.54 10.97
N HIS A 96 -47.29 -16.32 11.95
CA HIS A 96 -47.59 -17.75 12.06
C HIS A 96 -48.92 -18.04 12.76
N ASN A 97 -49.79 -17.04 12.90
CA ASN A 97 -51.13 -17.14 13.48
C ASN A 97 -51.15 -17.72 14.92
N LYS A 98 -50.10 -17.45 15.70
CA LYS A 98 -50.02 -17.82 17.13
C LYS A 98 -50.73 -16.77 18.00
N PRO A 99 -51.05 -17.07 19.28
CA PRO A 99 -51.63 -16.09 20.19
C PRO A 99 -50.71 -14.90 20.41
N VAL A 100 -51.29 -13.69 20.39
CA VAL A 100 -50.62 -12.40 20.64
C VAL A 100 -51.56 -11.52 21.47
N THR A 101 -51.00 -10.64 22.29
CA THR A 101 -51.74 -9.77 23.22
C THR A 101 -51.65 -8.29 22.82
N LEU A 102 -52.51 -7.45 23.41
CA LEU A 102 -52.42 -5.99 23.26
C LEU A 102 -51.10 -5.44 23.81
N ALA A 103 -50.62 -5.99 24.94
CA ALA A 103 -49.34 -5.59 25.51
C ALA A 103 -48.17 -5.86 24.55
N ASP A 104 -48.25 -6.92 23.74
CA ASP A 104 -47.24 -7.22 22.73
C ASP A 104 -47.19 -6.15 21.63
N SER A 105 -48.35 -5.68 21.13
CA SER A 105 -48.40 -4.63 20.10
C SER A 105 -47.98 -3.26 20.66
N GLU A 106 -48.39 -2.91 21.88
CA GLU A 106 -47.96 -1.69 22.57
C GLU A 106 -46.44 -1.66 22.80
N LYS A 107 -45.87 -2.79 23.22
CA LYS A 107 -44.42 -2.87 23.44
C LYS A 107 -43.64 -2.84 22.12
N ALA A 108 -44.13 -3.54 21.09
CA ALA A 108 -43.47 -3.58 19.79
C ALA A 108 -43.46 -2.23 19.08
N ILE A 109 -44.54 -1.44 19.16
CA ILE A 109 -44.58 -0.13 18.49
C ILE A 109 -43.64 0.89 19.15
N VAL A 110 -43.52 0.84 20.48
CA VAL A 110 -42.59 1.69 21.23
C VAL A 110 -41.15 1.31 20.87
N ASN A 111 -40.84 0.02 20.85
CA ASN A 111 -39.51 -0.46 20.47
C ASN A 111 -39.20 -0.09 19.01
N LEU A 112 -40.18 -0.18 18.11
CA LEU A 112 -40.02 0.24 16.71
C LEU A 112 -39.75 1.73 16.62
N PHE A 113 -40.44 2.57 17.39
CA PHE A 113 -40.19 4.01 17.43
C PHE A 113 -38.77 4.34 17.85
N TYR A 114 -38.25 3.70 18.89
CA TYR A 114 -36.86 3.95 19.33
C TYR A 114 -35.82 3.43 18.33
N PHE A 115 -36.08 2.30 17.67
CA PHE A 115 -35.25 1.86 16.55
C PHE A 115 -35.30 2.83 15.38
N SER A 116 -36.49 3.26 14.96
CA SER A 116 -36.68 4.24 13.89
C SER A 116 -36.00 5.57 14.22
N LYS A 117 -36.08 6.03 15.47
CA LYS A 117 -35.41 7.24 15.96
C LYS A 117 -33.89 7.09 15.88
N TRP A 118 -33.34 5.96 16.33
CA TRP A 118 -31.91 5.67 16.20
C TRP A 118 -31.49 5.63 14.73
N PHE A 119 -32.23 4.88 13.90
CA PHE A 119 -31.99 4.74 12.47
C PHE A 119 -32.00 6.09 11.75
N ALA A 120 -33.00 6.94 12.02
CA ALA A 120 -33.09 8.26 11.41
C ALA A 120 -31.95 9.17 11.85
N LYS A 121 -31.53 9.12 13.12
CA LYS A 121 -30.38 9.91 13.59
C LYS A 121 -29.04 9.42 13.04
N SER A 122 -28.91 8.12 12.80
CA SER A 122 -27.66 7.55 12.26
C SER A 122 -27.51 7.75 10.76
N TYR A 123 -28.61 7.74 10.00
CA TYR A 123 -28.56 7.59 8.55
C TYR A 123 -29.27 8.68 7.74
N ALA A 124 -29.93 9.65 8.37
CA ALA A 124 -30.62 10.69 7.61
C ALA A 124 -29.62 11.66 6.97
N GLU A 125 -29.86 12.03 5.72
CA GLU A 125 -29.10 13.08 5.04
C GLU A 125 -29.41 14.46 5.64
N ILE A 126 -30.68 14.67 6.01
CA ILE A 126 -31.18 15.85 6.69
C ILE A 126 -31.44 15.48 8.13
N ASN A 127 -30.67 16.07 9.05
CA ASN A 127 -30.83 15.83 10.48
C ASN A 127 -32.31 16.03 10.88
N PRO A 128 -33.00 14.97 11.37
CA PRO A 128 -34.44 15.02 11.62
C PRO A 128 -34.84 15.86 12.85
N GLY A 129 -33.89 16.60 13.44
CA GLY A 129 -34.09 17.41 14.64
C GLY A 129 -34.33 16.58 15.90
N ASP A 130 -34.88 17.21 16.95
CA ASP A 130 -35.25 16.48 18.17
C ASP A 130 -36.55 15.69 17.99
N ILE A 131 -36.39 14.43 17.62
CA ILE A 131 -37.47 13.44 17.65
C ILE A 131 -37.84 13.21 19.12
N GLY A 132 -39.03 13.63 19.57
CA GLY A 132 -39.47 13.53 20.97
C GLY A 132 -39.60 12.10 21.54
N LEU A 133 -40.34 11.96 22.66
CA LEU A 133 -40.71 10.65 23.22
C LEU A 133 -41.95 10.09 22.50
N PHE A 134 -42.12 8.76 22.57
CA PHE A 134 -43.31 8.12 22.01
C PHE A 134 -44.57 8.57 22.77
N ASP A 135 -45.53 9.12 22.04
CA ASP A 135 -46.78 9.66 22.58
C ASP A 135 -47.94 8.69 22.32
N PHE A 136 -48.41 8.05 23.40
CA PHE A 136 -49.56 7.15 23.38
C PHE A 136 -50.90 7.85 23.11
N THR A 137 -50.99 9.17 23.27
CA THR A 137 -52.22 9.92 22.99
C THR A 137 -52.52 10.03 21.49
N ILE A 138 -51.50 9.81 20.66
CA ILE A 138 -51.61 9.77 19.19
C ILE A 138 -52.20 8.44 18.70
N ILE A 139 -52.16 7.39 19.53
CA ILE A 139 -52.76 6.10 19.18
C ILE A 139 -54.29 6.22 19.23
N PRO A 140 -55.02 5.87 18.16
CA PRO A 140 -56.48 5.92 18.16
C PRO A 140 -57.06 5.01 19.25
N LYS A 141 -57.75 5.60 20.23
CA LYS A 141 -58.56 4.88 21.24
C LYS A 141 -59.94 4.60 20.66
N GLU A 142 -60.56 3.47 21.04
CA GLU A 142 -61.91 3.12 20.56
C GLU A 142 -62.91 4.27 20.83
N GLY A 143 -63.32 4.97 19.77
CA GLY A 143 -64.34 6.02 19.85
C GLY A 143 -64.20 7.17 18.86
N GLU A 144 -62.98 7.59 18.49
CA GLU A 144 -62.79 8.72 17.57
C GLU A 144 -62.35 8.24 16.20
N ALA A 145 -63.29 8.35 15.25
CA ALA A 145 -63.22 7.88 13.86
C ALA A 145 -63.13 6.35 13.69
N ALA A 146 -64.08 5.62 14.27
CA ALA A 146 -64.44 4.31 13.75
C ALA A 146 -65.01 4.49 12.33
N LEU A 147 -64.16 4.28 11.31
CA LEU A 147 -64.60 4.13 9.93
C LEU A 147 -65.75 3.13 9.91
N SER A 148 -66.91 3.56 9.39
CA SER A 148 -68.12 2.73 9.43
C SER A 148 -67.84 1.36 8.81
N LYS A 149 -68.57 0.31 9.20
CA LYS A 149 -68.39 -1.04 8.65
C LYS A 149 -68.30 -1.05 7.11
N ARG A 150 -69.00 -0.14 6.42
CA ARG A 150 -68.91 0.10 4.96
C ARG A 150 -67.59 0.77 4.51
N GLN A 151 -67.09 1.75 5.24
CA GLN A 151 -65.79 2.38 4.97
C GLN A 151 -64.65 1.39 5.24
N LEU A 152 -64.76 0.54 6.26
CA LEU A 152 -63.81 -0.53 6.59
C LEU A 152 -63.76 -1.60 5.48
N THR A 153 -64.90 -1.97 4.90
CA THR A 153 -64.94 -2.85 3.71
C THR A 153 -64.37 -2.16 2.46
N SER A 154 -64.63 -0.86 2.26
CA SER A 154 -64.04 -0.10 1.15
C SER A 154 -62.53 0.06 1.28
N LEU A 155 -62.03 0.25 2.52
CA LEU A 155 -60.61 0.30 2.83
C LEU A 155 -59.96 -1.08 2.70
N LYS A 156 -60.62 -2.16 3.12
CA LYS A 156 -60.16 -3.54 2.85
C LYS A 156 -60.07 -3.81 1.35
N ASN A 157 -61.09 -3.49 0.57
CA ASN A 157 -61.05 -3.69 -0.89
C ASN A 157 -59.99 -2.81 -1.57
N LYS A 158 -59.82 -1.56 -1.11
CA LYS A 158 -58.75 -0.68 -1.59
C LYS A 158 -57.37 -1.22 -1.19
N HIS A 159 -57.26 -1.77 0.02
CA HIS A 159 -56.05 -2.40 0.53
C HIS A 159 -55.71 -3.68 -0.24
N ASP A 160 -56.67 -4.57 -0.50
CA ASP A 160 -56.46 -5.77 -1.28
C ASP A 160 -56.05 -5.43 -2.72
N LYS A 161 -56.60 -4.34 -3.27
CA LYS A 161 -56.21 -3.83 -4.60
C LYS A 161 -54.81 -3.21 -4.60
N GLU A 162 -54.46 -2.41 -3.59
CA GLU A 162 -53.11 -1.87 -3.40
C GLU A 162 -52.08 -2.97 -3.11
N LEU A 163 -52.47 -4.03 -2.39
CA LEU A 163 -51.62 -5.16 -2.04
C LEU A 163 -51.43 -6.11 -3.22
N HIS A 164 -52.44 -6.25 -4.08
CA HIS A 164 -52.30 -6.89 -5.39
C HIS A 164 -51.40 -6.08 -6.33
N GLN A 165 -51.62 -4.76 -6.47
CA GLN A 165 -50.72 -3.89 -7.25
C GLN A 165 -49.28 -3.94 -6.72
N TYR A 166 -49.09 -3.88 -5.41
CA TYR A 166 -47.75 -3.97 -4.81
C TYR A 166 -47.08 -5.33 -5.04
N LYS A 167 -47.86 -6.43 -5.06
CA LYS A 167 -47.33 -7.76 -5.43
C LYS A 167 -46.97 -7.84 -6.91
N ASP A 168 -47.79 -7.25 -7.78
CA ASP A 168 -47.53 -7.21 -9.22
C ASP A 168 -46.30 -6.33 -9.53
N ASP A 169 -46.15 -5.19 -8.84
CA ASP A 169 -44.97 -4.33 -8.92
C ASP A 169 -43.71 -5.01 -8.35
N LEU A 170 -43.83 -5.76 -7.25
CA LEU A 170 -42.71 -6.56 -6.75
C LEU A 170 -42.29 -7.66 -7.72
N ASN A 171 -43.26 -8.29 -8.39
CA ASN A 171 -42.99 -9.30 -9.40
C ASN A 171 -42.37 -8.69 -10.66
N SER A 172 -42.84 -7.52 -11.09
CA SER A 172 -42.28 -6.81 -12.25
C SER A 172 -40.85 -6.34 -11.99
N VAL A 173 -40.59 -5.78 -10.81
CA VAL A 173 -39.23 -5.39 -10.35
C VAL A 173 -38.33 -6.62 -10.18
N ALA A 174 -38.86 -7.75 -9.69
CA ALA A 174 -38.10 -9.00 -9.58
C ALA A 174 -37.71 -9.55 -10.96
N GLU A 175 -38.62 -9.51 -11.93
CA GLU A 175 -38.35 -9.90 -13.32
C GLU A 175 -37.38 -8.93 -14.01
N GLU A 176 -37.51 -7.62 -13.80
CA GLU A 176 -36.59 -6.61 -14.33
C GLU A 176 -35.18 -6.79 -13.73
N LYS A 177 -35.07 -7.02 -12.41
CA LYS A 177 -33.81 -7.33 -11.76
C LYS A 177 -33.20 -8.62 -12.29
N LYS A 178 -34.01 -9.65 -12.57
CA LYS A 178 -33.52 -10.90 -13.17
C LYS A 178 -32.99 -10.68 -14.59
N LYS A 179 -33.64 -9.83 -15.39
CA LYS A 179 -33.15 -9.41 -16.71
C LYS A 179 -31.85 -8.61 -16.61
N LEU A 180 -31.78 -7.64 -15.71
CA LEU A 180 -30.57 -6.84 -15.48
C LEU A 180 -29.40 -7.69 -14.99
N LEU A 181 -29.64 -8.69 -14.13
CA LEU A 181 -28.60 -9.62 -13.69
C LEU A 181 -28.09 -10.48 -14.85
N ALA A 182 -28.99 -10.98 -15.69
CA ALA A 182 -28.61 -11.73 -16.89
C ALA A 182 -27.84 -10.85 -17.89
N GLU A 183 -28.22 -9.58 -18.05
CA GLU A 183 -27.52 -8.61 -18.89
C GLU A 183 -26.13 -8.27 -18.33
N ASN A 184 -26.00 -8.08 -17.01
CA ASN A 184 -24.70 -7.84 -16.37
C ASN A 184 -23.75 -9.04 -16.51
N GLU A 185 -24.29 -10.26 -16.38
CA GLU A 185 -23.53 -11.49 -16.61
C GLU A 185 -23.07 -11.59 -18.07
N LEU A 186 -23.95 -11.27 -19.02
CA LEU A 186 -23.63 -11.23 -20.44
C LEU A 186 -22.54 -10.18 -20.74
N LEU A 187 -22.64 -8.97 -20.18
CA LEU A 187 -21.65 -7.91 -20.31
C LEU A 187 -20.29 -8.33 -19.72
N ARG A 188 -20.27 -8.98 -18.54
CA ARG A 188 -19.04 -9.53 -17.95
C ARG A 188 -18.39 -10.57 -18.86
N LEU A 189 -19.18 -11.47 -19.44
CA LEU A 189 -18.70 -12.46 -20.40
C LEU A 189 -18.21 -11.81 -21.70
N GLN A 190 -18.83 -10.72 -22.14
CA GLN A 190 -18.38 -9.94 -23.30
C GLN A 190 -17.05 -9.22 -23.02
N ILE A 191 -16.89 -8.59 -21.84
CA ILE A 191 -15.63 -7.97 -21.42
C ILE A 191 -14.53 -9.03 -21.36
N LEU A 192 -14.76 -10.18 -20.72
CA LEU A 192 -13.79 -11.28 -20.68
C LEU A 192 -13.42 -11.82 -22.07
N LYS A 193 -14.40 -11.91 -22.99
CA LYS A 193 -14.13 -12.30 -24.38
C LYS A 193 -13.35 -11.22 -25.12
N PHE A 194 -13.68 -9.96 -24.91
CA PHE A 194 -13.00 -8.82 -25.52
C PHE A 194 -11.56 -8.72 -25.01
N ASP A 195 -11.32 -8.88 -23.72
CA ASP A 195 -9.98 -8.89 -23.12
C ASP A 195 -9.13 -10.03 -23.71
N LYS A 196 -9.67 -11.25 -23.78
CA LYS A 196 -9.00 -12.38 -24.44
C LYS A 196 -8.74 -12.13 -25.93
N GLN A 197 -9.66 -11.44 -26.61
CA GLN A 197 -9.51 -11.09 -28.01
C GLN A 197 -8.44 -10.01 -28.21
N VAL A 198 -8.40 -8.99 -27.35
CA VAL A 198 -7.38 -7.94 -27.33
C VAL A 198 -6.01 -8.55 -27.03
N GLU A 199 -5.93 -9.48 -26.09
CA GLU A 199 -4.69 -10.18 -25.75
C GLU A 199 -4.19 -11.03 -26.92
N LYS A 200 -5.06 -11.80 -27.57
CA LYS A 200 -4.73 -12.53 -28.79
C LYS A 200 -4.37 -11.60 -29.96
N GLN A 201 -5.02 -10.44 -30.08
CA GLN A 201 -4.69 -9.42 -31.07
C GLN A 201 -3.32 -8.80 -30.79
N LYS A 202 -2.97 -8.54 -29.52
CA LYS A 202 -1.62 -8.09 -29.13
C LYS A 202 -0.58 -9.14 -29.45
N GLU A 203 -0.82 -10.41 -29.14
CA GLU A 203 0.07 -11.51 -29.51
C GLU A 203 0.25 -11.60 -31.03
N THR A 204 -0.84 -11.51 -31.79
CA THR A 204 -0.80 -11.55 -33.26
C THR A 204 -0.11 -10.31 -33.85
N ALA A 205 -0.34 -9.12 -33.28
CA ALA A 205 0.30 -7.88 -33.70
C ALA A 205 1.79 -7.88 -33.37
N ASN A 206 2.19 -8.37 -32.19
CA ASN A 206 3.58 -8.54 -31.81
C ASN A 206 4.27 -9.55 -32.73
N HIS A 207 3.63 -10.67 -33.04
CA HIS A 207 4.17 -11.67 -33.96
C HIS A 207 4.25 -11.17 -35.40
N GLN A 208 3.28 -10.38 -35.86
CA GLN A 208 3.34 -9.71 -37.15
C GLN A 208 4.47 -8.67 -37.19
N ASP A 209 4.69 -7.91 -36.12
CA ASP A 209 5.82 -6.97 -36.03
C ASP A 209 7.16 -7.72 -36.03
N GLU A 210 7.28 -8.86 -35.33
CA GLU A 210 8.45 -9.74 -35.39
C GLU A 210 8.77 -10.23 -36.81
N ILE A 211 7.74 -10.53 -37.61
CA ILE A 211 7.88 -11.03 -38.99
C ILE A 211 8.15 -9.90 -39.98
N HIS A 212 7.48 -8.76 -39.83
CA HIS A 212 7.51 -7.65 -40.80
C HIS A 212 8.56 -6.58 -40.50
N HIS A 213 9.00 -6.45 -39.25
CA HIS A 213 10.10 -5.57 -38.81
C HIS A 213 11.13 -6.34 -37.97
N PRO A 214 11.73 -7.42 -38.48
CA PRO A 214 12.74 -8.17 -37.75
C PRO A 214 13.97 -7.28 -37.52
N ARG A 215 14.12 -6.78 -36.29
CA ARG A 215 15.36 -6.09 -35.89
C ARG A 215 16.46 -7.13 -35.78
N ASP A 216 17.47 -6.98 -36.62
CA ASP A 216 18.62 -7.88 -36.57
C ASP A 216 19.53 -7.53 -35.36
N GLU A 217 20.42 -8.45 -35.03
CA GLU A 217 21.36 -8.28 -33.92
C GLU A 217 22.32 -7.10 -34.16
N LYS A 218 22.63 -6.80 -35.41
CA LYS A 218 23.54 -5.71 -35.80
C LYS A 218 22.89 -4.34 -35.57
N GLU A 219 21.60 -4.20 -35.86
CA GLU A 219 20.79 -3.03 -35.53
C GLU A 219 20.62 -2.90 -34.02
N THR A 220 20.42 -4.01 -33.31
CA THR A 220 20.35 -4.02 -31.84
C THR A 220 21.65 -3.48 -31.22
N ARG A 221 22.80 -3.99 -31.70
CA ARG A 221 24.14 -3.52 -31.34
C ARG A 221 24.33 -2.03 -31.63
N LYS A 222 24.02 -1.58 -32.85
CA LYS A 222 24.25 -0.21 -33.31
C LYS A 222 23.34 0.84 -32.64
N TYR A 223 22.05 0.55 -32.45
CA TYR A 223 21.07 1.55 -32.01
C TYR A 223 20.76 1.52 -30.52
N PHE A 224 21.13 0.47 -29.79
CA PHE A 224 20.85 0.38 -28.35
C PHE A 224 22.12 0.16 -27.53
N ILE A 225 22.88 -0.89 -27.83
CA ILE A 225 24.07 -1.25 -27.03
C ILE A 225 25.18 -0.22 -27.21
N ASP A 226 25.51 0.17 -28.45
CA ASP A 226 26.50 1.22 -28.76
C ASP A 226 26.12 2.58 -28.14
N ILE A 227 24.81 2.89 -28.03
CA ILE A 227 24.35 4.12 -27.36
C ILE A 227 24.59 4.00 -25.86
N SER A 228 24.14 2.91 -25.25
CA SER A 228 24.28 2.66 -23.81
C SER A 228 25.74 2.61 -23.35
N LEU A 229 26.63 2.04 -24.18
CA LEU A 229 28.08 2.04 -23.92
C LEU A 229 28.67 3.45 -24.00
N ARG A 230 28.26 4.27 -24.96
CA ARG A 230 28.68 5.68 -25.06
C ARG A 230 28.15 6.53 -23.91
N GLU A 231 26.92 6.30 -23.47
CA GLU A 231 26.35 6.95 -22.28
C GLU A 231 27.16 6.67 -21.00
N ALA A 232 27.80 5.50 -20.94
CA ALA A 232 28.73 5.09 -19.89
C ALA A 232 30.19 5.56 -20.14
N GLY A 233 30.45 6.29 -21.22
CA GLY A 233 31.75 6.89 -21.55
C GLY A 233 32.71 5.99 -22.31
N TRP A 234 32.25 4.89 -22.92
CA TRP A 234 33.09 4.02 -23.76
C TRP A 234 33.17 4.55 -25.20
N ASP A 235 34.38 4.89 -25.65
CA ASP A 235 34.64 5.26 -27.04
C ASP A 235 34.98 4.00 -27.85
N LEU A 236 33.96 3.37 -28.43
CA LEU A 236 34.04 2.08 -29.16
C LEU A 236 34.75 2.16 -30.53
N LYS A 237 35.78 3.02 -30.64
CA LYS A 237 36.56 3.25 -31.86
C LYS A 237 37.87 2.46 -31.91
N GLY A 238 38.23 1.77 -30.83
CA GLY A 238 39.41 0.92 -30.77
C GLY A 238 39.28 -0.28 -31.70
N ILE A 239 40.41 -0.70 -32.29
CA ILE A 239 40.48 -1.85 -33.21
C ILE A 239 40.06 -3.16 -32.52
N ASN A 240 40.26 -3.26 -31.20
CA ASN A 240 39.98 -4.45 -30.41
C ASN A 240 38.70 -4.35 -29.58
N ASP A 241 37.88 -3.30 -29.79
CA ASP A 241 36.71 -3.05 -28.94
C ASP A 241 35.50 -3.87 -29.38
N LYS A 242 35.42 -4.24 -30.67
CA LYS A 242 34.29 -4.95 -31.26
C LYS A 242 34.72 -6.21 -31.98
N GLU A 243 33.86 -7.24 -31.94
CA GLU A 243 34.09 -8.53 -32.62
C GLU A 243 35.50 -9.07 -32.36
N PHE A 244 35.92 -9.00 -31.10
CA PHE A 244 37.28 -9.32 -30.69
C PHE A 244 37.50 -10.82 -30.70
N LYS A 245 38.51 -11.27 -31.44
CA LYS A 245 38.86 -12.69 -31.53
C LYS A 245 39.47 -13.17 -30.21
N VAL A 246 38.91 -14.24 -29.67
CA VAL A 246 39.45 -14.97 -28.52
C VAL A 246 39.87 -16.38 -28.93
N ASP A 247 40.94 -16.87 -28.31
CA ASP A 247 41.41 -18.25 -28.44
C ASP A 247 41.11 -19.02 -27.14
N TYR A 248 41.34 -20.34 -27.11
CA TYR A 248 41.07 -21.23 -25.96
C TYR A 248 39.60 -21.54 -25.65
N MET A 249 38.71 -21.38 -26.65
CA MET A 249 37.33 -21.83 -26.54
C MET A 249 37.26 -23.37 -26.44
N PRO A 250 36.29 -23.95 -25.70
CA PRO A 250 36.19 -25.40 -25.58
C PRO A 250 35.94 -26.08 -26.93
N LYS A 251 36.70 -27.15 -27.24
CA LYS A 251 36.53 -27.97 -28.46
C LYS A 251 35.12 -28.53 -28.63
N SER A 252 34.41 -28.77 -27.52
CA SER A 252 33.01 -29.22 -27.52
C SER A 252 32.06 -28.22 -28.14
N THR A 253 32.40 -26.93 -28.10
CA THR A 253 31.54 -25.82 -28.51
C THR A 253 32.07 -25.17 -29.80
N ASN A 254 33.39 -25.07 -29.97
CA ASN A 254 34.04 -24.57 -31.18
C ASN A 254 35.19 -25.48 -31.60
N VAL A 255 35.05 -26.12 -32.75
CA VAL A 255 36.06 -27.08 -33.29
C VAL A 255 37.42 -26.41 -33.52
N THR A 256 37.42 -25.13 -33.88
CA THR A 256 38.63 -24.34 -34.11
C THR A 256 39.25 -23.76 -32.83
N GLU A 257 38.60 -23.95 -31.67
CA GLU A 257 38.99 -23.35 -30.37
C GLU A 257 39.05 -21.81 -30.37
N THR A 258 38.46 -21.18 -31.38
CA THR A 258 38.38 -19.71 -31.52
C THR A 258 36.94 -19.22 -31.35
N GLY A 259 36.77 -18.04 -30.77
CA GLY A 259 35.49 -17.33 -30.65
C GLY A 259 35.62 -15.84 -30.95
N TYR A 260 34.49 -15.14 -31.01
CA TYR A 260 34.45 -13.69 -31.25
C TYR A 260 33.50 -13.06 -30.23
N VAL A 261 34.05 -12.17 -29.40
CA VAL A 261 33.31 -11.43 -28.39
C VAL A 261 32.76 -10.17 -29.02
N ASP A 262 31.47 -9.88 -28.86
CA ASP A 262 30.86 -8.70 -29.48
C ASP A 262 31.53 -7.41 -29.03
N TYR A 263 31.77 -7.26 -27.72
CA TYR A 263 32.53 -6.13 -27.19
C TYR A 263 33.46 -6.54 -26.06
N VAL A 264 34.66 -5.97 -26.05
CA VAL A 264 35.58 -6.04 -24.91
C VAL A 264 35.87 -4.62 -24.43
N LEU A 265 35.66 -4.39 -23.14
CA LEU A 265 35.86 -3.10 -22.49
C LEU A 265 37.23 -3.12 -21.82
N TRP A 266 38.19 -2.40 -22.41
CA TRP A 266 39.60 -2.46 -22.03
C TRP A 266 40.00 -1.43 -20.96
N ASP A 267 40.95 -1.82 -20.10
CA ASP A 267 41.64 -0.89 -19.22
C ASP A 267 42.80 -0.16 -19.93
N ASP A 268 43.32 0.91 -19.31
CA ASP A 268 44.49 1.66 -19.82
C ASP A 268 45.77 0.79 -19.85
N ASP A 269 45.83 -0.28 -19.07
CA ASP A 269 46.95 -1.24 -19.05
C ASP A 269 46.80 -2.38 -20.07
N GLY A 270 45.75 -2.33 -20.91
CA GLY A 270 45.47 -3.34 -21.94
C GLY A 270 44.86 -4.63 -21.40
N LYS A 271 44.45 -4.69 -20.12
CA LYS A 271 43.70 -5.84 -19.59
C LYS A 271 42.19 -5.67 -19.78
N PRO A 272 41.43 -6.77 -19.95
CA PRO A 272 39.99 -6.69 -20.14
C PRO A 272 39.29 -6.40 -18.80
N LEU A 273 38.51 -5.31 -18.74
CA LEU A 273 37.70 -4.96 -17.57
C LEU A 273 36.35 -5.67 -17.59
N ALA A 274 35.71 -5.70 -18.76
CA ALA A 274 34.46 -6.39 -18.99
C ALA A 274 34.32 -6.88 -20.42
N LEU A 275 33.36 -7.76 -20.65
CA LEU A 275 32.89 -8.16 -21.97
C LEU A 275 31.38 -7.93 -22.07
N VAL A 276 30.89 -7.73 -23.29
CA VAL A 276 29.45 -7.66 -23.58
C VAL A 276 29.12 -8.67 -24.67
N GLU A 277 28.20 -9.57 -24.37
CA GLU A 277 27.57 -10.49 -25.31
C GLU A 277 26.23 -9.89 -25.77
N ALA A 278 26.07 -9.67 -27.07
CA ALA A 278 24.83 -9.13 -27.62
C ALA A 278 23.87 -10.26 -28.02
N LYS A 279 22.58 -9.99 -27.90
CA LYS A 279 21.51 -10.80 -28.49
C LYS A 279 20.58 -9.90 -29.27
N LYS A 280 19.79 -10.51 -30.16
CA LYS A 280 18.71 -9.82 -30.89
C LYS A 280 17.74 -9.20 -29.88
N ALA A 281 17.24 -8.00 -30.18
CA ALA A 281 16.30 -7.26 -29.32
C ALA A 281 15.09 -8.07 -28.85
N MET A 282 14.55 -8.94 -29.71
CA MET A 282 13.37 -9.77 -29.43
C MET A 282 13.71 -11.08 -28.69
N ALA A 283 14.99 -11.41 -28.51
CA ALA A 283 15.43 -12.59 -27.77
C ALA A 283 15.73 -12.23 -26.32
N SER A 284 15.58 -13.19 -25.40
CA SER A 284 15.98 -12.99 -24.01
C SER A 284 17.49 -12.81 -23.91
N ALA A 285 17.93 -11.76 -23.19
CA ALA A 285 19.35 -11.50 -22.94
C ALA A 285 20.05 -12.68 -22.22
N THR A 286 19.31 -13.41 -21.37
CA THR A 286 19.83 -14.54 -20.57
C THR A 286 20.41 -15.68 -21.40
N LEU A 287 20.00 -15.83 -22.67
CA LEU A 287 20.57 -16.82 -23.59
C LEU A 287 22.08 -16.60 -23.85
N GLY A 288 22.59 -15.39 -23.61
CA GLY A 288 24.02 -15.06 -23.73
C GLY A 288 24.88 -15.48 -22.53
N GLU A 289 24.30 -15.94 -21.42
CA GLU A 289 25.03 -16.17 -20.16
C GLU A 289 26.17 -17.19 -20.30
N ASN A 290 25.88 -18.37 -20.83
CA ASN A 290 26.88 -19.41 -21.03
C ASN A 290 28.00 -18.96 -21.97
N GLN A 291 27.66 -18.23 -23.03
CA GLN A 291 28.61 -17.74 -24.01
C GLN A 291 29.53 -16.68 -23.41
N ALA A 292 28.97 -15.74 -22.64
CA ALA A 292 29.72 -14.75 -21.87
C ALA A 292 30.73 -15.40 -20.92
N GLN A 293 30.36 -16.50 -20.25
CA GLN A 293 31.25 -17.24 -19.36
C GLN A 293 32.43 -17.89 -20.11
N LEU A 294 32.16 -18.55 -21.25
CA LEU A 294 33.21 -19.15 -22.07
C LEU A 294 34.21 -18.10 -22.61
N TYR A 295 33.70 -16.92 -22.98
CA TYR A 295 34.53 -15.79 -23.38
C TYR A 295 35.32 -15.20 -22.22
N ALA A 296 34.75 -15.12 -21.02
CA ALA A 296 35.48 -14.69 -19.83
C ALA A 296 36.64 -15.66 -19.49
N ASP A 297 36.41 -16.97 -19.58
CA ASP A 297 37.45 -18.00 -19.38
C ASP A 297 38.59 -17.87 -20.40
N SER A 298 38.23 -17.58 -21.65
CA SER A 298 39.19 -17.40 -22.75
C SER A 298 40.04 -16.13 -22.55
N LEU A 299 39.40 -15.00 -22.24
CA LEU A 299 40.07 -13.73 -21.97
C LEU A 299 40.95 -13.80 -20.71
N GLU A 300 40.52 -14.53 -19.66
CA GLU A 300 41.32 -14.76 -18.46
C GLU A 300 42.60 -15.52 -18.77
N LYS A 301 42.55 -16.56 -19.63
CA LYS A 301 43.76 -17.29 -20.06
C LYS A 301 44.70 -16.43 -20.91
N MET A 302 44.13 -15.58 -21.77
CA MET A 302 44.93 -14.72 -22.67
C MET A 302 45.61 -13.56 -21.93
N TYR A 303 44.91 -12.93 -20.98
CA TYR A 303 45.35 -11.67 -20.36
C TYR A 303 45.64 -11.75 -18.85
N GLY A 304 45.37 -12.90 -18.23
CA GLY A 304 45.58 -13.11 -16.79
C GLY A 304 44.59 -12.35 -15.89
N GLN A 305 43.53 -11.78 -16.46
CA GLN A 305 42.48 -11.06 -15.73
C GLN A 305 41.11 -11.49 -16.25
N ARG A 306 40.28 -12.01 -15.33
CA ARG A 306 38.90 -12.35 -15.65
C ARG A 306 38.07 -11.06 -15.85
N PRO A 307 37.42 -10.83 -16.98
CA PRO A 307 36.53 -9.68 -17.14
C PRO A 307 35.22 -9.83 -16.34
N VAL A 308 34.54 -8.72 -16.06
CA VAL A 308 33.12 -8.73 -15.67
C VAL A 308 32.26 -9.04 -16.90
N MET A 309 31.22 -9.85 -16.76
CA MET A 309 30.40 -10.27 -17.89
C MET A 309 29.12 -9.43 -17.96
N TYR A 310 28.83 -8.92 -19.16
CA TYR A 310 27.51 -8.41 -19.51
C TYR A 310 26.91 -9.23 -20.63
N TYR A 311 25.59 -9.37 -20.58
CA TYR A 311 24.80 -9.85 -21.70
C TYR A 311 23.54 -8.99 -21.86
N SER A 312 23.26 -8.59 -23.10
CA SER A 312 22.25 -7.58 -23.38
C SER A 312 21.55 -7.80 -24.72
N ASN A 313 20.26 -7.51 -24.75
CA ASN A 313 19.48 -7.39 -26.00
C ASN A 313 19.17 -5.92 -26.34
N GLY A 314 19.85 -4.97 -25.71
CA GLY A 314 19.61 -3.53 -25.88
C GLY A 314 18.51 -2.93 -25.01
N PHE A 315 17.58 -3.74 -24.50
CA PHE A 315 16.53 -3.29 -23.56
C PHE A 315 16.80 -3.79 -22.14
N GLU A 316 17.13 -5.08 -22.02
CA GLU A 316 17.54 -5.72 -20.80
C GLU A 316 19.05 -5.91 -20.83
N THR A 317 19.70 -5.58 -19.73
CA THR A 317 21.14 -5.80 -19.55
C THR A 317 21.36 -6.48 -18.22
N PHE A 318 22.13 -7.56 -18.23
CA PHE A 318 22.53 -8.28 -17.03
C PHE A 318 24.02 -8.10 -16.79
N LEU A 319 24.41 -8.07 -15.52
CA LEU A 319 25.80 -8.00 -15.07
C LEU A 319 26.09 -9.22 -14.21
N TRP A 320 27.19 -9.91 -14.51
CA TRP A 320 27.72 -10.99 -13.69
C TRP A 320 29.20 -10.81 -13.38
N ASP A 321 29.49 -10.60 -12.09
CA ASP A 321 30.84 -10.70 -11.52
C ASP A 321 30.93 -12.02 -10.74
N ASP A 322 31.20 -13.09 -11.47
CA ASP A 322 31.22 -14.47 -10.97
C ASP A 322 32.35 -14.76 -9.98
N CYS A 323 33.32 -13.86 -9.86
CA CYS A 323 34.35 -13.90 -8.83
C CYS A 323 33.81 -13.60 -7.43
N PHE A 324 32.64 -12.94 -7.32
CA PHE A 324 32.10 -12.50 -6.04
C PHE A 324 30.62 -12.84 -5.83
N TYR A 325 29.82 -12.86 -6.89
CA TYR A 325 28.40 -13.22 -6.84
C TYR A 325 28.14 -14.51 -7.62
N LYS A 326 27.26 -15.37 -7.10
CA LYS A 326 26.93 -16.67 -7.72
C LYS A 326 26.00 -16.59 -8.92
N GLN A 327 25.28 -15.48 -9.03
CA GLN A 327 24.27 -15.27 -10.05
C GLN A 327 24.44 -13.88 -10.64
N SER A 328 24.03 -13.74 -11.89
CA SER A 328 23.87 -12.45 -12.54
C SER A 328 22.71 -11.67 -11.93
N ARG A 329 22.63 -10.38 -12.29
CA ARG A 329 21.51 -9.51 -11.92
C ARG A 329 21.20 -8.52 -13.02
N PRO A 330 19.95 -8.07 -13.15
CA PRO A 330 19.61 -6.99 -14.07
C PRO A 330 20.27 -5.68 -13.62
N VAL A 331 20.72 -4.90 -14.59
CA VAL A 331 21.27 -3.55 -14.39
C VAL A 331 20.72 -2.63 -15.47
N HIS A 332 20.52 -1.36 -15.14
CA HIS A 332 19.98 -0.38 -16.09
C HIS A 332 20.94 -0.10 -17.27
N GLY A 333 22.24 -0.37 -17.12
CA GLY A 333 23.21 -0.10 -18.16
C GLY A 333 24.61 -0.57 -17.82
N PHE A 334 25.58 -0.09 -18.60
CA PHE A 334 26.97 -0.46 -18.44
C PHE A 334 27.68 0.43 -17.42
N TYR A 335 28.61 -0.18 -16.69
CA TYR A 335 29.45 0.56 -15.77
C TYR A 335 30.46 1.42 -16.55
N THR A 336 30.80 2.57 -15.99
CA THR A 336 31.92 3.37 -16.50
C THR A 336 33.25 2.64 -16.25
N LYS A 337 34.30 3.00 -17.00
CA LYS A 337 35.65 2.44 -16.81
C LYS A 337 36.12 2.45 -15.35
N ASN A 338 35.97 3.59 -14.67
CA ASN A 338 36.35 3.77 -13.25
C ASN A 338 35.55 2.85 -12.30
N GLU A 339 34.31 2.56 -12.62
CA GLU A 339 33.44 1.68 -11.82
C GLU A 339 33.86 0.22 -11.98
N LEU A 340 34.17 -0.22 -13.21
CA LEU A 340 34.73 -1.55 -13.47
C LEU A 340 36.11 -1.75 -12.83
N GLN A 341 37.02 -0.77 -12.95
CA GLN A 341 38.30 -0.79 -12.26
C GLN A 341 38.12 -0.98 -10.74
N THR A 342 37.11 -0.30 -10.16
CA THR A 342 36.79 -0.43 -8.74
C THR A 342 36.29 -1.85 -8.41
N LEU A 343 35.47 -2.46 -9.27
CA LEU A 343 35.03 -3.86 -9.09
C LEU A 343 36.22 -4.83 -9.11
N ILE A 344 37.11 -4.71 -10.09
CA ILE A 344 38.28 -5.60 -10.21
C ILE A 344 39.23 -5.42 -9.03
N TYR A 345 39.52 -4.17 -8.64
CA TYR A 345 40.33 -3.88 -7.45
C TYR A 345 39.81 -4.59 -6.19
N ARG A 346 38.47 -4.65 -6.02
CA ARG A 346 37.84 -5.28 -4.86
C ARG A 346 38.01 -6.79 -4.79
N ARG A 347 38.27 -7.48 -5.91
CA ARG A 347 38.45 -8.94 -5.90
C ARG A 347 39.64 -9.39 -5.02
N SER A 348 40.65 -8.53 -4.85
CA SER A 348 41.82 -8.80 -4.01
C SER A 348 41.90 -7.95 -2.74
N HIS A 349 41.18 -6.82 -2.65
CA HIS A 349 41.28 -5.87 -1.52
C HIS A 349 40.06 -5.83 -0.61
N ARG A 350 38.97 -6.52 -0.95
CA ARG A 350 37.77 -6.58 -0.10
C ARG A 350 38.05 -7.41 1.14
N LYS A 351 37.80 -6.83 2.32
CA LYS A 351 37.88 -7.52 3.60
C LYS A 351 36.52 -8.07 4.00
N ASP A 352 36.50 -9.09 4.84
CA ASP A 352 35.27 -9.61 5.41
C ASP A 352 34.71 -8.63 6.44
N LEU A 353 33.56 -8.03 6.15
CA LEU A 353 32.96 -7.04 7.04
C LEU A 353 32.33 -7.66 8.31
N ARG A 354 32.07 -8.98 8.32
CA ARG A 354 31.43 -9.68 9.46
C ARG A 354 32.33 -9.75 10.68
N ILE A 355 33.64 -9.67 10.46
CA ILE A 355 34.67 -9.73 11.50
C ILE A 355 35.31 -8.36 11.76
N HIS A 356 34.87 -7.32 11.06
CA HIS A 356 35.43 -5.98 11.23
C HIS A 356 34.87 -5.33 12.49
N GLU A 357 35.74 -4.70 13.29
CA GLU A 357 35.31 -4.00 14.49
C GLU A 357 34.48 -2.75 14.14
N VAL A 358 33.42 -2.52 14.92
CA VAL A 358 32.56 -1.35 14.75
C VAL A 358 33.05 -0.24 15.68
N ASP A 359 33.17 0.97 15.14
CA ASP A 359 33.65 2.12 15.90
C ASP A 359 32.69 2.50 17.05
N THR A 360 33.19 2.32 18.28
CA THR A 360 32.46 2.58 19.52
C THR A 360 32.24 4.07 19.80
N GLN A 361 32.98 4.96 19.14
CA GLN A 361 32.74 6.41 19.22
C GLN A 361 31.49 6.81 18.44
N ILE A 362 31.12 6.03 17.41
CA ILE A 362 29.94 6.27 16.58
C ILE A 362 28.71 5.59 17.17
N VAL A 363 28.83 4.36 17.67
CA VAL A 363 27.71 3.62 18.29
C VAL A 363 28.16 2.98 19.60
N ASP A 364 27.31 3.04 20.62
CA ASP A 364 27.62 2.57 21.98
C ASP A 364 26.56 1.59 22.52
N ARG A 365 25.48 1.33 21.76
CA ARG A 365 24.37 0.47 22.19
C ARG A 365 24.48 -0.92 21.55
N SER A 366 24.32 -1.96 22.36
CA SER A 366 24.42 -3.38 21.96
C SER A 366 23.61 -3.72 20.71
N TYR A 367 22.37 -3.23 20.60
CA TYR A 367 21.53 -3.50 19.44
C TYR A 367 22.10 -2.90 18.15
N GLN A 368 22.84 -1.77 18.20
CA GLN A 368 23.45 -1.18 17.00
C GLN A 368 24.57 -2.07 16.46
N PHE A 369 25.39 -2.65 17.34
CA PHE A 369 26.37 -3.67 16.96
C PHE A 369 25.69 -4.90 16.36
N ARG A 370 24.59 -5.36 16.98
CA ARG A 370 23.77 -6.47 16.45
C ARG A 370 23.22 -6.17 15.06
N SER A 371 22.65 -4.99 14.83
CA SER A 371 22.10 -4.59 13.52
C SER A 371 23.19 -4.52 12.44
N ILE A 372 24.36 -3.95 12.76
CA ILE A 372 25.48 -3.87 11.81
C ILE A 372 26.01 -5.26 11.47
N ARG A 373 26.12 -6.15 12.48
CA ARG A 373 26.53 -7.53 12.27
C ARG A 373 25.49 -8.32 11.46
N SER A 374 24.20 -8.13 11.73
CA SER A 374 23.13 -8.76 10.95
C SER A 374 23.20 -8.35 9.48
N ILE A 375 23.40 -7.05 9.21
CA ILE A 375 23.64 -6.54 7.85
C ILE A 375 24.85 -7.22 7.21
N ALA A 376 25.96 -7.31 7.93
CA ALA A 376 27.18 -7.94 7.46
C ALA A 376 26.96 -9.41 7.07
N GLU A 377 26.25 -10.17 7.91
CA GLU A 377 25.90 -11.57 7.65
C GLU A 377 24.88 -11.72 6.51
N HIS A 378 24.04 -10.69 6.28
CA HIS A 378 23.06 -10.69 5.20
C HIS A 378 23.67 -10.44 3.81
N ILE A 379 24.67 -9.54 3.72
CA ILE A 379 25.30 -9.18 2.43
C ILE A 379 26.54 -10.02 2.09
N ALA A 380 27.11 -10.72 3.08
CA ALA A 380 28.34 -11.50 2.92
C ALA A 380 28.18 -12.95 3.39
N GLY A 381 28.64 -13.88 2.56
CA GLY A 381 28.71 -15.31 2.86
C GLY A 381 30.09 -15.89 2.57
N ASN A 382 30.24 -17.19 2.82
CA ASN A 382 31.38 -17.95 2.30
C ASN A 382 30.87 -18.93 1.25
N ASP A 383 31.60 -19.06 0.15
CA ASP A 383 31.33 -20.11 -0.80
C ASP A 383 31.59 -21.48 -0.14
N LYS A 384 30.56 -22.34 -0.12
CA LYS A 384 30.61 -23.63 0.58
C LYS A 384 31.72 -24.56 0.09
N ARG A 385 32.18 -24.41 -1.15
CA ARG A 385 33.20 -25.27 -1.76
C ARG A 385 34.61 -24.73 -1.53
N THR A 386 34.80 -23.42 -1.68
CA THR A 386 36.13 -22.79 -1.67
C THR A 386 36.45 -22.04 -0.38
N GLY A 387 35.46 -21.80 0.49
CA GLY A 387 35.60 -20.99 1.70
C GLY A 387 35.81 -19.50 1.44
N LYS A 388 35.86 -19.06 0.17
CA LYS A 388 36.08 -17.67 -0.21
C LYS A 388 34.89 -16.78 0.16
N LEU A 389 35.18 -15.54 0.55
CA LEU A 389 34.17 -14.51 0.78
C LEU A 389 33.39 -14.23 -0.50
N ILE A 390 32.06 -14.25 -0.41
CA ILE A 390 31.14 -13.96 -1.51
C ILE A 390 30.08 -12.95 -1.06
N GLY A 391 29.53 -12.21 -2.03
CA GLY A 391 28.33 -11.41 -1.82
C GLY A 391 27.07 -12.26 -1.93
N THR A 392 26.06 -11.92 -1.13
CA THR A 392 24.76 -12.62 -1.11
C THR A 392 23.63 -11.66 -1.47
N ASN A 393 23.11 -10.91 -0.50
CA ASN A 393 21.95 -10.06 -0.70
C ASN A 393 22.38 -8.60 -0.91
N ARG A 394 21.52 -7.82 -1.57
CA ARG A 394 21.76 -6.40 -1.86
C ARG A 394 20.65 -5.48 -1.34
N GLY A 395 19.52 -6.02 -0.90
CA GLY A 395 18.46 -5.27 -0.22
C GLY A 395 18.48 -5.51 1.29
N LEU A 396 18.38 -4.44 2.07
CA LEU A 396 18.44 -4.44 3.52
C LEU A 396 17.34 -3.53 4.07
N LEU A 397 16.71 -3.95 5.17
CA LEU A 397 15.71 -3.14 5.86
C LEU A 397 15.94 -3.19 7.37
N LEU A 398 16.19 -2.04 7.98
CA LEU A 398 16.25 -1.87 9.43
C LEU A 398 14.98 -1.17 9.93
N VAL A 399 14.29 -1.82 10.86
CA VAL A 399 13.14 -1.26 11.56
C VAL A 399 13.56 -0.80 12.94
N LEU A 400 13.73 0.51 13.12
CA LEU A 400 14.29 1.10 14.33
C LEU A 400 13.35 2.17 14.88
N ALA A 401 12.93 2.04 16.14
CA ALA A 401 12.10 3.07 16.77
C ALA A 401 12.76 4.47 16.71
N THR A 402 11.95 5.51 16.52
CA THR A 402 12.44 6.89 16.43
C THR A 402 13.19 7.28 17.72
N GLY A 403 14.34 7.94 17.57
CA GLY A 403 15.19 8.34 18.71
C GLY A 403 16.19 7.27 19.18
N THR A 404 16.14 6.05 18.63
CA THR A 404 17.12 5.00 18.99
C THR A 404 18.50 5.25 18.38
N GLY A 405 18.58 5.90 17.21
CA GLY A 405 19.85 6.31 16.61
C GLY A 405 20.07 5.80 15.18
N LYS A 406 19.01 5.74 14.36
CA LYS A 406 19.05 5.31 12.94
C LYS A 406 20.24 5.88 12.16
N THR A 407 20.43 7.20 12.25
CA THR A 407 21.54 7.88 11.56
C THR A 407 22.91 7.45 12.08
N ARG A 408 23.10 7.25 13.39
CA ARG A 408 24.38 6.78 13.95
C ARG A 408 24.71 5.37 13.50
N THR A 409 23.72 4.48 13.48
CA THR A 409 23.86 3.11 12.95
C THR A 409 24.27 3.12 11.47
N ALA A 410 23.63 3.97 10.67
CA ALA A 410 23.96 4.13 9.24
C ALA A 410 25.38 4.67 9.00
N ILE A 411 25.84 5.61 9.83
CA ILE A 411 27.21 6.15 9.77
C ILE A 411 28.23 5.08 10.15
N ALA A 412 28.00 4.33 11.23
CA ALA A 412 28.92 3.27 11.67
C ALA A 412 29.04 2.16 10.62
N LEU A 413 27.92 1.74 10.02
CA LEU A 413 27.94 0.81 8.88
C LEU A 413 28.73 1.39 7.70
N SER A 414 28.50 2.66 7.35
CA SER A 414 29.21 3.33 6.25
C SER A 414 30.71 3.31 6.46
N LYS A 415 31.17 3.58 7.69
CA LYS A 415 32.59 3.49 8.06
C LYS A 415 33.16 2.10 7.84
N VAL A 416 32.50 1.07 8.38
CA VAL A 416 32.89 -0.34 8.18
C VAL A 416 32.97 -0.67 6.69
N MET A 417 31.99 -0.25 5.88
CA MET A 417 31.99 -0.52 4.44
C MET A 417 33.11 0.20 3.69
N PHE A 418 33.51 1.40 4.10
CA PHE A 418 34.68 2.08 3.52
C PHE A 418 35.98 1.37 3.89
N GLU A 419 36.17 1.03 5.17
CA GLU A 419 37.41 0.41 5.69
C GLU A 419 37.63 -1.02 5.20
N THR A 420 36.55 -1.69 4.81
CA THR A 420 36.55 -3.06 4.26
C THR A 420 36.51 -3.11 2.73
N ASN A 421 36.57 -1.96 2.05
CA ASN A 421 36.46 -1.82 0.58
C ASN A 421 35.14 -2.36 -0.02
N TRP A 422 34.06 -2.41 0.76
CA TRP A 422 32.71 -2.72 0.26
C TRP A 422 32.06 -1.51 -0.41
N ALA A 423 32.33 -0.30 0.08
CA ALA A 423 31.86 0.95 -0.50
C ALA A 423 33.02 1.89 -0.79
N LYS A 424 32.94 2.59 -1.92
CA LYS A 424 33.77 3.72 -2.33
C LYS A 424 32.93 4.99 -2.34
N ARG A 425 31.64 4.89 -2.68
CA ARG A 425 30.68 6.00 -2.63
C ARG A 425 29.34 5.56 -2.06
N ILE A 426 28.74 6.44 -1.26
CA ILE A 426 27.47 6.22 -0.58
C ILE A 426 26.55 7.40 -0.86
N LEU A 427 25.30 7.09 -1.21
CA LEU A 427 24.22 8.06 -1.38
C LEU A 427 23.26 7.96 -0.19
N PHE A 428 22.93 9.08 0.43
CA PHE A 428 21.89 9.19 1.45
C PHE A 428 20.70 9.98 0.90
N LEU A 429 19.52 9.36 0.93
CA LEU A 429 18.26 9.91 0.46
C LEU A 429 17.30 10.14 1.63
N ALA A 430 16.70 11.33 1.66
CA ALA A 430 15.61 11.65 2.58
C ALA A 430 14.57 12.57 1.91
N ASP A 431 13.35 12.55 2.41
CA ASP A 431 12.23 13.28 1.80
C ASP A 431 12.38 14.81 1.94
N ARG A 432 12.81 15.28 3.11
CA ARG A 432 12.85 16.71 3.44
C ARG A 432 14.27 17.27 3.43
N ARG A 433 14.42 18.50 2.92
CA ARG A 433 15.69 19.23 2.92
C ARG A 433 16.33 19.35 4.30
N SER A 434 15.52 19.52 5.36
CA SER A 434 16.00 19.59 6.75
C SER A 434 16.67 18.28 7.19
N LEU A 435 16.05 17.14 6.87
CA LEU A 435 16.58 15.81 7.18
C LEU A 435 17.90 15.54 6.44
N VAL A 436 17.96 15.88 5.14
CA VAL A 436 19.20 15.79 4.34
C VAL A 436 20.34 16.60 4.99
N ASN A 437 20.06 17.84 5.41
CA ASN A 437 21.05 18.69 6.08
C ASN A 437 21.48 18.12 7.45
N GLN A 438 20.55 17.56 8.22
CA GLN A 438 20.85 16.96 9.52
C GLN A 438 21.71 15.70 9.36
N ALA A 439 21.36 14.83 8.41
CA ALA A 439 22.14 13.64 8.08
C ALA A 439 23.56 14.02 7.66
N MET A 440 23.72 14.94 6.71
CA MET A 440 25.04 15.41 6.26
C MET A 440 25.91 15.91 7.42
N ARG A 441 25.36 16.77 8.29
CA ARG A 441 26.13 17.28 9.45
C ARG A 441 26.60 16.15 10.39
N ASN A 442 25.74 15.16 10.63
CA ASN A 442 26.11 14.01 11.47
C ASN A 442 27.19 13.16 10.79
N PHE A 443 27.06 12.86 9.50
CA PHE A 443 28.07 12.12 8.75
C PHE A 443 29.42 12.84 8.74
N VAL A 444 29.45 14.15 8.46
CA VAL A 444 30.69 14.96 8.47
C VAL A 444 31.32 15.01 9.86
N LYS A 445 30.50 15.06 10.92
CA LYS A 445 31.00 15.04 12.30
C LYS A 445 31.74 13.76 12.65
N PHE A 446 31.22 12.60 12.23
CA PHE A 446 31.75 11.30 12.61
C PHE A 446 32.70 10.69 11.58
N LEU A 447 32.67 11.16 10.33
CA LEU A 447 33.53 10.73 9.23
C LEU A 447 34.19 11.93 8.51
N PRO A 448 34.94 12.78 9.23
CA PRO A 448 35.55 13.99 8.65
C PRO A 448 36.58 13.70 7.55
N GLU A 449 37.12 12.48 7.50
CA GLU A 449 38.09 12.03 6.50
C GLU A 449 37.51 11.81 5.10
N TYR A 450 36.18 11.69 4.98
CA TYR A 450 35.51 11.47 3.71
C TYR A 450 34.84 12.75 3.20
N SER A 451 35.05 13.02 1.90
CA SER A 451 34.38 14.13 1.23
C SER A 451 32.87 13.94 1.23
N ALA A 452 32.14 14.99 1.61
CA ALA A 452 30.68 15.02 1.67
C ALA A 452 30.11 16.21 0.92
N ILE A 453 28.94 16.05 0.30
CA ILE A 453 28.25 17.11 -0.44
C ILE A 453 26.73 17.00 -0.30
N ASN A 454 26.08 18.15 -0.27
CA ASN A 454 24.62 18.25 -0.35
C ASN A 454 24.21 18.82 -1.71
N LEU A 455 23.57 18.00 -2.54
CA LEU A 455 23.16 18.35 -3.91
C LEU A 455 22.10 19.46 -3.95
N LEU A 456 21.48 19.79 -2.82
CA LEU A 456 20.54 20.91 -2.70
C LEU A 456 21.24 22.27 -2.60
N LYS A 457 22.53 22.30 -2.31
CA LYS A 457 23.30 23.51 -2.01
C LYS A 457 24.47 23.72 -2.96
N GLU A 458 25.09 22.63 -3.38
CA GLU A 458 26.36 22.66 -4.10
C GLU A 458 26.26 21.87 -5.40
N LYS A 459 26.99 22.32 -6.42
CA LYS A 459 27.16 21.57 -7.66
C LYS A 459 28.23 20.50 -7.47
N GLU A 460 27.88 19.27 -7.79
CA GLU A 460 28.74 18.09 -7.60
C GLU A 460 30.02 18.11 -8.44
N LYS A 461 31.12 17.61 -7.83
CA LYS A 461 32.46 17.52 -8.42
C LYS A 461 32.89 16.09 -8.82
N LYS A 462 31.94 15.14 -8.90
CA LYS A 462 32.05 13.73 -9.34
C LYS A 462 33.01 12.82 -8.53
N LYS A 463 33.72 13.36 -7.54
CA LYS A 463 34.72 12.64 -6.71
C LYS A 463 34.30 12.51 -5.25
N THR A 464 33.09 12.96 -4.90
CA THR A 464 32.62 12.95 -3.52
C THR A 464 32.29 11.53 -3.08
N ARG A 465 32.66 11.16 -1.84
CA ARG A 465 32.41 9.82 -1.30
C ARG A 465 31.03 9.71 -0.63
N LEU A 466 30.56 10.78 0.00
CA LEU A 466 29.27 10.86 0.68
C LEU A 466 28.38 11.88 -0.02
N VAL A 467 27.31 11.44 -0.66
CA VAL A 467 26.39 12.30 -1.38
C VAL A 467 25.04 12.34 -0.66
N PHE A 468 24.53 13.54 -0.39
CA PHE A 468 23.25 13.74 0.30
C PHE A 468 22.28 14.44 -0.65
N SER A 469 21.08 13.86 -0.81
CA SER A 469 20.07 14.38 -1.74
C SER A 469 18.65 14.10 -1.25
N THR A 470 17.69 14.85 -1.77
CA THR A 470 16.29 14.39 -1.76
C THR A 470 16.03 13.47 -2.94
N TYR A 471 14.93 12.73 -2.87
CA TYR A 471 14.48 11.85 -3.97
C TYR A 471 14.25 12.63 -5.27
N ASN A 472 13.51 13.75 -5.22
CA ASN A 472 13.24 14.57 -6.42
C ASN A 472 14.53 15.09 -7.07
N THR A 473 15.49 15.56 -6.27
CA THR A 473 16.76 16.06 -6.81
C THR A 473 17.56 14.93 -7.47
N MET A 474 17.49 13.72 -6.92
CA MET A 474 18.17 12.57 -7.52
C MET A 474 17.50 12.11 -8.82
N MET A 475 16.17 12.07 -8.88
CA MET A 475 15.41 11.78 -10.11
C MET A 475 15.83 12.71 -11.25
N ASN A 476 15.84 14.03 -10.99
CA ASN A 476 16.24 15.02 -12.00
C ASN A 476 17.68 14.83 -12.50
N LEU A 477 18.57 14.25 -11.67
CA LEU A 477 19.96 13.97 -12.06
C LEU A 477 20.10 12.67 -12.85
N ILE A 478 19.22 11.69 -12.61
CA ILE A 478 19.13 10.47 -13.42
C ILE A 478 18.61 10.82 -14.83
N ASP A 479 17.58 11.66 -14.91
CA ASP A 479 17.01 12.13 -16.18
C ASP A 479 17.97 13.10 -16.93
N GLY A 480 18.91 13.70 -16.19
CA GLY A 480 19.85 14.68 -16.71
C GLY A 480 21.00 14.07 -17.51
N ILE A 481 20.96 14.19 -18.83
CA ILE A 481 22.10 13.91 -19.72
C ILE A 481 23.04 15.13 -19.74
N LYS A 482 24.36 14.91 -19.64
CA LYS A 482 25.37 15.97 -19.77
C LYS A 482 25.51 16.44 -21.21
N ASN A 483 26.08 17.63 -21.38
CA ASN A 483 26.63 18.08 -22.66
C ASN A 483 27.60 17.00 -23.19
N GLY A 484 27.24 16.33 -24.29
CA GLY A 484 28.01 15.23 -24.88
C GLY A 484 27.35 13.84 -24.81
N GLY A 485 26.17 13.70 -24.19
CA GLY A 485 25.42 12.43 -24.19
C GLY A 485 25.74 11.48 -23.03
N GLU A 486 26.64 11.85 -22.13
CA GLU A 486 26.99 11.02 -20.95
C GLU A 486 26.03 11.23 -19.79
N ARG A 487 25.83 10.18 -18.99
CA ARG A 487 25.04 10.28 -17.75
C ARG A 487 25.77 11.05 -16.66
N PHE A 488 25.03 11.66 -15.74
CA PHE A 488 25.64 12.42 -14.65
C PHE A 488 26.42 11.53 -13.67
N TYR A 489 25.74 10.52 -13.14
CA TYR A 489 26.29 9.43 -12.37
C TYR A 489 26.14 8.14 -13.17
N GLY A 490 27.19 7.31 -13.25
CA GLY A 490 27.06 5.97 -13.82
C GLY A 490 26.13 5.08 -12.98
N VAL A 491 25.63 4.01 -13.58
CA VAL A 491 24.74 3.06 -12.89
C VAL A 491 25.42 2.39 -11.70
N GLY A 492 26.75 2.17 -11.78
CA GLY A 492 27.58 1.63 -10.70
C GLY A 492 28.24 2.69 -9.81
N HIS A 493 27.76 3.94 -9.84
CA HIS A 493 28.46 5.04 -9.18
C HIS A 493 28.45 4.94 -7.66
N PHE A 494 27.32 4.50 -7.09
CA PHE A 494 27.11 4.32 -5.66
C PHE A 494 27.13 2.84 -5.30
N ASP A 495 27.83 2.51 -4.23
CA ASP A 495 27.92 1.13 -3.74
C ASP A 495 26.88 0.84 -2.65
N LEU A 496 26.49 1.88 -1.91
CA LEU A 496 25.43 1.86 -0.91
C LEU A 496 24.49 3.06 -1.13
N VAL A 497 23.19 2.78 -1.14
CA VAL A 497 22.13 3.79 -1.14
C VAL A 497 21.33 3.63 0.16
N ILE A 498 21.39 4.64 1.02
CA ILE A 498 20.69 4.69 2.30
C ILE A 498 19.41 5.50 2.12
N ILE A 499 18.29 4.92 2.52
CA ILE A 499 16.95 5.44 2.31
C ILE A 499 16.34 5.70 3.68
N ASP A 500 16.21 6.97 4.04
CA ASP A 500 15.53 7.37 5.26
C ASP A 500 14.01 7.33 5.08
N GLU A 501 13.33 6.84 6.12
CA GLU A 501 11.90 6.53 6.13
C GLU A 501 11.48 5.60 4.99
N ALA A 502 12.11 4.44 4.85
CA ALA A 502 11.75 3.46 3.81
C ALA A 502 10.32 2.92 4.00
N HIS A 503 9.42 3.26 3.07
CA HIS A 503 8.04 2.75 3.00
C HIS A 503 7.56 2.65 1.55
N ARG A 504 6.51 1.85 1.32
CA ARG A 504 6.00 1.52 -0.02
C ARG A 504 5.75 2.72 -0.93
N SER A 505 5.17 3.81 -0.43
CA SER A 505 4.83 4.96 -1.28
C SER A 505 6.08 5.68 -1.83
N ILE A 506 7.18 5.72 -1.05
CA ILE A 506 8.46 6.24 -1.54
C ILE A 506 8.98 5.36 -2.68
N TYR A 507 8.96 4.04 -2.51
CA TYR A 507 9.41 3.15 -3.57
C TYR A 507 8.58 3.32 -4.85
N MET A 508 7.25 3.30 -4.74
CA MET A 508 6.38 3.42 -5.92
C MET A 508 6.58 4.76 -6.65
N LYS A 509 6.78 5.83 -5.90
CA LYS A 509 7.00 7.18 -6.47
C LYS A 509 8.40 7.35 -7.08
N TYR A 510 9.40 6.70 -6.51
CA TYR A 510 10.82 6.90 -6.86
C TYR A 510 11.50 5.63 -7.38
N LYS A 511 10.70 4.70 -7.93
CA LYS A 511 11.13 3.38 -8.39
C LYS A 511 12.35 3.44 -9.32
N ALA A 512 12.39 4.43 -10.20
CA ALA A 512 13.49 4.63 -11.14
C ALA A 512 14.86 4.78 -10.45
N ILE A 513 14.95 5.34 -9.24
CA ILE A 513 16.23 5.43 -8.51
C ILE A 513 16.75 4.04 -8.16
N PHE A 514 15.85 3.15 -7.74
CA PHE A 514 16.17 1.78 -7.32
C PHE A 514 16.52 0.89 -8.51
N GLU A 515 15.86 1.11 -9.65
CA GLU A 515 16.15 0.39 -10.90
C GLU A 515 17.44 0.91 -11.57
N TYR A 516 17.74 2.20 -11.43
CA TYR A 516 18.89 2.83 -12.09
C TYR A 516 20.24 2.46 -11.46
N TYR A 517 20.35 2.55 -10.13
CA TYR A 517 21.61 2.32 -9.43
C TYR A 517 21.78 0.85 -9.06
N ASP A 518 22.87 0.24 -9.54
CA ASP A 518 23.28 -1.09 -9.10
C ASP A 518 24.09 -0.99 -7.80
N ALA A 519 23.38 -0.82 -6.68
CA ALA A 519 23.93 -0.63 -5.34
C ALA A 519 23.39 -1.65 -4.33
N ILE A 520 23.99 -1.68 -3.14
CA ILE A 520 23.33 -2.22 -1.95
C ILE A 520 22.36 -1.15 -1.46
N PHE A 521 21.11 -1.53 -1.17
CA PHE A 521 20.08 -0.63 -0.67
C PHE A 521 19.81 -0.89 0.81
N LEU A 522 19.94 0.15 1.63
CA LEU A 522 19.61 0.13 3.05
C LEU A 522 18.39 1.01 3.32
N GLY A 523 17.24 0.38 3.54
CA GLY A 523 16.05 1.04 4.06
C GLY A 523 16.13 1.22 5.58
N LEU A 524 15.87 2.43 6.06
CA LEU A 524 15.71 2.74 7.47
C LEU A 524 14.26 3.18 7.71
N THR A 525 13.53 2.52 8.60
CA THR A 525 12.14 2.88 8.91
C THR A 525 11.88 2.84 10.41
N ALA A 526 10.97 3.70 10.89
CA ALA A 526 10.45 3.62 12.24
C ALA A 526 9.09 2.92 12.34
N THR A 527 8.45 2.61 11.21
CA THR A 527 7.18 1.91 11.19
C THR A 527 7.36 0.51 11.75
N PRO A 528 6.62 0.09 12.80
CA PRO A 528 6.74 -1.25 13.39
C PRO A 528 6.58 -2.33 12.33
N LYS A 529 7.34 -3.42 12.43
CA LYS A 529 7.34 -4.50 11.43
C LYS A 529 5.96 -5.09 11.13
N SER A 530 5.03 -5.06 12.09
CA SER A 530 3.63 -5.48 11.93
C SER A 530 2.83 -4.59 10.99
N ASN A 531 3.23 -3.32 10.89
CA ASN A 531 2.53 -2.26 10.16
C ASN A 531 3.29 -1.88 8.88
N VAL A 532 4.43 -2.51 8.60
CA VAL A 532 5.13 -2.39 7.33
C VAL A 532 4.37 -3.23 6.30
N ASP A 533 3.94 -2.60 5.22
CA ASP A 533 3.25 -3.26 4.10
C ASP A 533 4.14 -4.38 3.52
N LYS A 534 3.57 -5.56 3.28
CA LYS A 534 4.23 -6.73 2.66
C LYS A 534 5.06 -6.36 1.43
N ASN A 535 4.56 -5.47 0.59
CA ASN A 535 5.23 -5.01 -0.62
C ASN A 535 6.53 -4.25 -0.32
N THR A 536 6.68 -3.65 0.87
CA THR A 536 7.94 -3.00 1.27
C THR A 536 9.05 -4.03 1.48
N PHE A 537 8.75 -5.20 2.05
CA PHE A 537 9.75 -6.27 2.21
C PHE A 537 10.17 -6.84 0.85
N GLU A 538 9.20 -7.04 -0.05
CA GLU A 538 9.45 -7.53 -1.41
C GLU A 538 10.39 -6.61 -2.21
N VAL A 539 10.26 -5.30 -2.04
CA VAL A 539 11.16 -4.30 -2.67
C VAL A 539 12.63 -4.50 -2.29
N PHE A 540 12.91 -4.92 -1.06
CA PHE A 540 14.26 -5.22 -0.60
C PHE A 540 14.65 -6.70 -0.79
N GLY A 541 13.81 -7.50 -1.47
CA GLY A 541 14.04 -8.94 -1.65
C GLY A 541 13.98 -9.73 -0.34
N LEU A 542 13.24 -9.24 0.65
CA LEU A 542 13.11 -9.84 1.98
C LEU A 542 11.79 -10.62 2.10
N PRO A 543 11.76 -11.72 2.86
CA PRO A 543 10.51 -12.40 3.21
C PRO A 543 9.58 -11.48 4.01
N ASP A 544 8.27 -11.74 3.93
CA ASP A 544 7.26 -10.95 4.65
C ASP A 544 7.55 -10.93 6.16
N LYS A 545 7.37 -9.75 6.77
CA LYS A 545 7.62 -9.47 8.21
C LYS A 545 9.01 -9.84 8.71
N SER A 546 9.99 -9.97 7.82
CA SER A 546 11.35 -10.39 8.14
C SER A 546 12.35 -9.29 7.73
N PRO A 547 12.41 -8.17 8.48
CA PRO A 547 13.44 -7.16 8.25
C PRO A 547 14.83 -7.78 8.51
N THR A 548 15.88 -7.15 7.98
CA THR A 548 17.26 -7.57 8.25
C THR A 548 17.57 -7.49 9.74
N ASP A 549 17.07 -6.45 10.41
CA ASP A 549 17.03 -6.38 11.86
C ASP A 549 15.93 -5.42 12.33
N ASP A 550 15.42 -5.64 13.54
CA ASP A 550 14.46 -4.75 14.18
C ASP A 550 14.83 -4.43 15.64
N TYR A 551 14.52 -3.20 16.05
CA TYR A 551 14.63 -2.71 17.42
C TYR A 551 13.39 -1.87 17.75
N SER A 552 12.46 -2.49 18.46
CA SER A 552 11.11 -1.96 18.69
C SER A 552 11.11 -0.84 19.73
N PHE A 553 9.99 -0.10 19.83
CA PHE A 553 9.81 0.91 20.86
C PHE A 553 9.83 0.27 22.25
N ASP A 554 9.13 -0.85 22.43
CA ASP A 554 9.05 -1.55 23.71
C ASP A 554 10.43 -2.05 24.16
N GLU A 555 11.19 -2.67 23.25
CA GLU A 555 12.56 -3.10 23.53
C GLU A 555 13.48 -1.90 23.85
N ALA A 556 13.25 -0.75 23.20
CA ALA A 556 13.98 0.47 23.47
C ALA A 556 13.67 1.07 24.86
N VAL A 557 12.44 0.94 25.33
CA VAL A 557 12.03 1.35 26.67
C VAL A 557 12.60 0.40 27.73
N ASP A 558 12.51 -0.91 27.51
CA ASP A 558 13.03 -1.93 28.43
C ASP A 558 14.53 -1.79 28.67
N ASN A 559 15.28 -1.50 27.60
CA ASN A 559 16.72 -1.24 27.64
C ASN A 559 17.08 0.19 28.10
N LYS A 560 16.10 1.01 28.50
CA LYS A 560 16.29 2.41 28.97
C LYS A 560 16.95 3.32 27.92
N HIS A 561 16.83 2.98 26.64
CA HIS A 561 17.29 3.80 25.52
C HIS A 561 16.26 4.86 25.10
N LEU A 562 14.97 4.59 25.34
CA LEU A 562 13.87 5.52 25.21
C LEU A 562 13.11 5.63 26.53
N VAL A 563 12.45 6.78 26.69
CA VAL A 563 11.55 7.02 27.82
C VAL A 563 10.16 6.53 27.41
N PRO A 564 9.45 5.77 28.27
CA PRO A 564 8.06 5.43 27.98
C PRO A 564 7.23 6.71 27.87
N TYR A 565 6.37 6.78 26.86
CA TYR A 565 5.37 7.83 26.84
C TYR A 565 4.16 7.39 27.65
N LYS A 566 3.62 8.32 28.43
CA LYS A 566 2.28 8.18 28.96
C LYS A 566 1.37 8.89 27.97
N SER A 567 0.59 8.12 27.22
CA SER A 567 -0.53 8.72 26.51
C SER A 567 -1.48 9.26 27.57
N ILE A 568 -1.52 10.58 27.71
CA ILE A 568 -2.61 11.24 28.42
C ILE A 568 -3.61 11.51 27.33
N GLU A 569 -4.58 10.62 27.23
CA GLU A 569 -5.81 10.98 26.56
C GLU A 569 -6.36 12.17 27.34
N VAL A 570 -6.31 13.34 26.71
CA VAL A 570 -6.95 14.56 27.21
C VAL A 570 -8.29 14.61 26.48
N PRO A 571 -9.30 13.88 26.96
CA PRO A 571 -10.62 14.06 26.42
C PRO A 571 -10.98 15.53 26.62
N THR A 572 -11.53 16.14 25.60
CA THR A 572 -11.97 17.53 25.72
C THR A 572 -13.07 17.60 26.79
N LYS A 573 -13.22 18.74 27.48
CA LYS A 573 -14.32 18.91 28.46
C LYS A 573 -15.67 18.60 27.84
N PHE A 574 -15.82 18.87 26.55
CA PHE A 574 -17.01 18.57 25.79
C PHE A 574 -17.30 17.06 25.74
N GLN A 575 -16.32 16.23 25.40
CA GLN A 575 -16.46 14.76 25.38
C GLN A 575 -16.75 14.12 26.76
N THR A 576 -16.45 14.79 27.88
CA THR A 576 -16.59 14.24 29.24
C THR A 576 -17.62 14.93 30.14
N LYS A 577 -17.88 16.22 29.95
CA LYS A 577 -18.81 17.04 30.75
C LYS A 577 -19.90 17.69 29.91
N GLY A 578 -19.81 17.61 28.58
CA GLY A 578 -20.74 18.29 27.70
C GLY A 578 -20.39 19.75 27.45
N ILE A 579 -21.16 20.40 26.57
CA ILE A 579 -21.13 21.86 26.38
C ILE A 579 -22.20 22.46 27.29
N LYS A 580 -21.88 23.42 28.17
CA LYS A 580 -22.90 24.17 28.92
C LYS A 580 -22.99 25.59 28.40
N TYR A 581 -24.19 26.04 28.06
CA TYR A 581 -24.42 27.34 27.47
C TYR A 581 -23.91 28.49 28.36
N LYS A 582 -24.10 28.43 29.69
CA LYS A 582 -23.59 29.47 30.62
C LYS A 582 -22.08 29.67 30.57
N GLU A 583 -21.32 28.63 30.22
CA GLU A 583 -19.86 28.63 30.21
C GLU A 583 -19.28 29.11 28.85
N LEU A 584 -20.11 29.34 27.83
CA LEU A 584 -19.73 29.79 26.49
C LEU A 584 -19.50 31.31 26.41
N SER A 585 -18.59 31.73 25.52
CA SER A 585 -18.40 33.15 25.18
C SER A 585 -19.58 33.70 24.37
N LYS A 586 -19.70 35.04 24.24
CA LYS A 586 -20.81 35.66 23.51
C LYS A 586 -20.95 35.17 22.06
N ALA A 587 -19.83 35.02 21.35
CA ALA A 587 -19.86 34.56 19.97
C ALA A 587 -20.23 33.06 19.88
N GLU A 588 -19.72 32.24 20.79
CA GLU A 588 -20.07 30.80 20.85
C GLU A 588 -21.52 30.57 21.28
N LYS A 589 -22.10 31.49 22.04
CA LYS A 589 -23.52 31.45 22.41
C LYS A 589 -24.43 31.69 21.21
N GLU A 590 -24.13 32.69 20.38
CA GLU A 590 -24.88 32.93 19.13
C GLU A 590 -24.77 31.74 18.17
N GLU A 591 -23.61 31.09 18.11
CA GLU A 591 -23.40 29.91 17.29
C GLU A 591 -24.11 28.67 17.87
N PHE A 592 -24.09 28.48 19.19
CA PHE A 592 -24.84 27.43 19.87
C PHE A 592 -26.36 27.61 19.70
N GLU A 593 -26.86 28.83 19.81
CA GLU A 593 -28.28 29.13 19.55
C GLU A 593 -28.65 28.80 18.11
N LYS A 594 -27.81 29.18 17.15
CA LYS A 594 -28.08 28.95 15.73
C LYS A 594 -27.99 27.48 15.32
N GLU A 595 -27.00 26.75 15.80
CA GLU A 595 -26.68 25.39 15.32
C GLU A 595 -27.26 24.29 16.24
N ILE A 596 -27.34 24.52 17.55
CA ILE A 596 -27.84 23.54 18.54
C ILE A 596 -29.28 23.84 18.96
N LEU A 597 -29.66 25.11 19.12
CA LEU A 597 -31.05 25.52 19.41
C LEU A 597 -31.81 25.98 18.15
N GLU A 598 -31.24 25.75 16.96
CA GLU A 598 -31.85 26.03 15.65
C GLU A 598 -32.36 27.49 15.44
N GLY A 599 -31.74 28.46 16.11
CA GLY A 599 -32.04 29.88 16.03
C GLY A 599 -32.93 30.42 17.16
N GLU A 600 -33.29 29.61 18.15
CA GLU A 600 -34.02 30.04 19.34
C GLU A 600 -33.07 30.66 20.40
N GLU A 601 -33.51 31.74 21.07
CA GLU A 601 -32.75 32.39 22.15
C GLU A 601 -32.66 31.47 23.38
N ALA A 602 -31.44 31.25 23.88
CA ALA A 602 -31.22 30.36 25.01
C ALA A 602 -31.73 30.97 26.33
N THR A 603 -32.42 30.16 27.13
CA THR A 603 -32.91 30.54 28.47
C THR A 603 -31.82 30.58 29.54
N GLY A 604 -30.65 30.03 29.22
CA GLY A 604 -29.42 30.09 29.99
C GLY A 604 -29.00 28.75 30.57
N ASP A 605 -29.90 27.82 30.88
CA ASP A 605 -29.57 26.53 31.54
C ASP A 605 -29.29 25.36 30.57
N GLU A 606 -29.22 25.65 29.27
CA GLU A 606 -29.02 24.66 28.21
C GLU A 606 -27.63 24.03 28.27
N ARG A 607 -27.58 22.74 27.95
CA ARG A 607 -26.33 21.99 27.82
C ARG A 607 -26.46 20.85 26.82
N VAL A 608 -25.38 20.54 26.13
CA VAL A 608 -25.19 19.30 25.36
C VAL A 608 -24.49 18.32 26.27
N ASP A 609 -25.11 17.20 26.61
CA ASP A 609 -24.50 16.18 27.47
C ASP A 609 -23.32 15.48 26.77
N PRO A 610 -22.29 15.02 27.51
CA PRO A 610 -21.08 14.42 26.93
C PRO A 610 -21.34 13.16 26.09
N SER A 611 -22.43 12.43 26.37
CA SER A 611 -22.85 11.27 25.55
C SER A 611 -23.36 11.65 24.16
N ALA A 612 -23.65 12.93 23.91
CA ALA A 612 -24.06 13.44 22.60
C ALA A 612 -22.87 13.99 21.78
N LEU A 613 -21.65 13.97 22.34
CA LEU A 613 -20.42 14.50 21.73
C LEU A 613 -19.39 13.42 21.37
N ASN A 614 -19.64 12.16 21.72
CA ASN A 614 -18.77 11.01 21.43
C ASN A 614 -19.36 10.09 20.37
#